data_AF-A0A7T3WZA8-F1
#
_entry.id   AF-A0A7T3WZA8-F1
#
_cell.length_a   1.000
_cell.length_b   1.000
_cell.length_c   1.000
_cell.angle_alpha   90.00
_cell.angle_beta   90.00
_cell.angle_gamma   90.00
#
_symmetry.space_group_name_H-M   'P 1'
#
loop_
_entity.id
_entity.type
_entity.pdbx_description
1 polymer ?
#
loop_
_entity_poly.entity_id
_entity_poly.type
_entity_poly.pdbx_seq_one_letter_code
_entity_poly.pdbx_strand_id
1 'polypeptide(L)'
;MQLPLAAFLEQVLATAQAGLTYSRDPFDIARFEALRAATVTLIASQSELAPDAIGDWIALDSGYPTPKLDVRAFIQNDAGHVLLVQERSDGCWTLPGGWCDIGDSPADAVVREVSEETGLVCRAVQLLALFDKLKHPHPPLLPHAHKAFFLCEVTGGALLTDTDETKGAGYFPIDALPELSRHRVVASQLRTLHDHLSQGRGDTLFD
;
A
#
# COMPACT_ATOMS: atom_id res chain seq x y z
N MET A 1 11.46 2.64 -14.32
CA MET A 1 12.59 2.75 -13.37
C MET A 1 12.91 1.39 -12.74
N GLN A 2 14.18 1.02 -12.56
CA GLN A 2 14.58 -0.23 -11.89
C GLN A 2 14.49 -0.12 -10.35
N LEU A 3 14.23 -1.24 -9.65
CA LEU A 3 14.11 -1.32 -8.18
C LEU A 3 15.26 -0.63 -7.40
N PRO A 4 16.55 -0.91 -7.70
CA PRO A 4 17.64 -0.26 -6.97
C PRO A 4 17.68 1.26 -7.13
N LEU A 5 17.30 1.77 -8.31
CA LEU A 5 17.26 3.20 -8.57
C LEU A 5 16.10 3.87 -7.84
N ALA A 6 14.92 3.26 -7.82
CA ALA A 6 13.76 3.80 -7.11
C ALA A 6 14.06 3.99 -5.61
N ALA A 7 14.57 2.93 -4.95
CA ALA A 7 14.92 2.97 -3.54
C ALA A 7 16.02 4.02 -3.24
N PHE A 8 17.02 4.14 -4.12
CA PHE A 8 18.06 5.14 -3.98
C PHE A 8 17.49 6.57 -4.06
N LEU A 9 16.66 6.87 -5.05
CA LEU A 9 16.09 8.21 -5.22
C LEU A 9 15.17 8.57 -4.06
N GLU A 10 14.41 7.61 -3.54
CA GLU A 10 13.61 7.81 -2.34
C GLU A 10 14.45 8.13 -1.11
N GLN A 11 15.58 7.43 -0.91
CA GLN A 11 16.47 7.73 0.19
C GLN A 11 17.13 9.12 0.08
N VAL A 12 17.44 9.57 -1.14
CA VAL A 12 17.95 10.92 -1.40
C VAL A 12 16.87 11.96 -1.06
N LEU A 13 15.64 11.78 -1.54
CA LEU A 13 14.50 12.65 -1.20
C LEU A 13 14.26 12.66 0.31
N ALA A 14 14.31 11.49 0.93
CA ALA A 14 14.06 11.33 2.35
C ALA A 14 15.09 12.10 3.18
N THR A 15 16.37 11.98 2.80
CA THR A 15 17.48 12.67 3.44
C THR A 15 17.40 14.19 3.25
N ALA A 16 17.07 14.65 2.02
CA ALA A 16 16.90 16.07 1.74
C ALA A 16 15.78 16.68 2.58
N GLN A 17 14.63 16.02 2.65
CA GLN A 17 13.47 16.50 3.40
C GLN A 17 13.74 16.48 4.91
N ALA A 18 14.40 15.46 5.45
CA ALA A 18 14.86 15.45 6.85
C ALA A 18 15.79 16.65 7.17
N GLY A 19 16.68 16.99 6.25
CA GLY A 19 17.54 18.17 6.34
C GLY A 19 16.74 19.47 6.37
N LEU A 20 15.72 19.61 5.52
CA LEU A 20 14.82 20.78 5.51
C LEU A 20 13.97 20.91 6.78
N THR A 21 13.56 19.79 7.37
CA THR A 21 12.77 19.80 8.60
C THR A 21 13.58 20.20 9.83
N TYR A 22 14.84 19.76 9.93
CA TYR A 22 15.64 19.94 11.16
C TYR A 22 16.73 21.00 11.10
N SER A 23 17.24 21.33 9.91
CA SER A 23 18.31 22.33 9.78
C SER A 23 17.80 23.74 10.09
N ARG A 24 18.67 24.54 10.70
CA ARG A 24 18.46 25.99 10.91
C ARG A 24 19.49 26.85 10.18
N ASP A 25 20.48 26.23 9.53
CA ASP A 25 21.50 26.94 8.75
C ASP A 25 20.96 27.22 7.33
N PRO A 26 20.95 28.50 6.88
CA PRO A 26 20.36 28.87 5.60
C PRO A 26 21.12 28.30 4.39
N PHE A 27 22.42 28.03 4.51
CA PHE A 27 23.20 27.41 3.44
C PHE A 27 22.90 25.91 3.34
N ASP A 28 22.73 25.23 4.48
CA ASP A 28 22.32 23.82 4.48
C ASP A 28 20.90 23.65 3.93
N ILE A 29 19.97 24.53 4.32
CA ILE A 29 18.60 24.52 3.77
C ILE A 29 18.64 24.66 2.24
N ALA A 30 19.38 25.64 1.70
CA ALA A 30 19.50 25.81 0.25
C ALA A 30 20.12 24.59 -0.45
N ARG A 31 21.07 23.89 0.19
CA ARG A 31 21.63 22.63 -0.34
C ARG A 31 20.59 21.52 -0.39
N PHE A 32 19.77 21.38 0.65
CA PHE A 32 18.71 20.37 0.69
C PHE A 32 17.58 20.67 -0.32
N GLU A 33 17.22 21.95 -0.51
CA GLU A 33 16.28 22.36 -1.56
C GLU A 33 16.79 22.01 -2.96
N ALA A 34 18.08 22.29 -3.23
CA ALA A 34 18.71 21.95 -4.49
C ALA A 34 18.77 20.43 -4.73
N LEU A 35 19.09 19.64 -3.69
CA LEU A 35 19.11 18.19 -3.76
C LEU A 35 17.72 17.61 -4.07
N ARG A 36 16.67 18.14 -3.41
CA ARG A 36 15.28 17.76 -3.67
C ARG A 36 14.88 18.08 -5.12
N ALA A 37 15.14 19.30 -5.59
CA ALA A 37 14.79 19.74 -6.94
C ALA A 37 15.49 18.92 -8.04
N ALA A 38 16.78 18.63 -7.86
CA ALA A 38 17.54 17.78 -8.81
C ALA A 38 16.98 16.36 -8.86
N THR A 39 16.60 15.80 -7.70
CA THR A 39 16.03 14.44 -7.62
C THR A 39 14.65 14.37 -8.25
N VAL A 40 13.80 15.38 -8.04
CA VAL A 40 12.49 15.52 -8.72
C VAL A 40 12.66 15.55 -10.23
N THR A 41 13.62 16.33 -10.74
CA THR A 41 13.91 16.44 -12.17
C THR A 41 14.34 15.08 -12.76
N LEU A 42 15.17 14.33 -12.02
CA LEU A 42 15.59 12.98 -12.44
C LEU A 42 14.42 12.00 -12.48
N ILE A 43 13.54 11.99 -11.47
CA ILE A 43 12.34 11.14 -11.45
C ILE A 43 11.41 11.50 -12.62
N ALA A 44 11.19 12.79 -12.87
CA ALA A 44 10.38 13.26 -13.99
C ALA A 44 10.96 12.80 -15.34
N SER A 45 12.28 12.85 -15.52
CA SER A 45 12.92 12.36 -16.76
C SER A 45 12.80 10.84 -16.99
N GLN A 46 12.47 10.09 -15.94
CA GLN A 46 12.37 8.62 -15.93
C GLN A 46 10.93 8.13 -15.78
N SER A 47 9.94 9.04 -15.77
CA SER A 47 8.51 8.75 -15.63
C SER A 47 7.71 9.59 -16.64
N GLU A 48 6.43 9.27 -16.82
CA GLU A 48 5.51 10.09 -17.62
C GLU A 48 4.89 11.25 -16.81
N LEU A 49 5.34 11.45 -15.56
CA LEU A 49 4.79 12.43 -14.64
C LEU A 49 5.46 13.81 -14.85
N ALA A 50 4.65 14.86 -14.80
CA ALA A 50 5.15 16.22 -14.83
C ALA A 50 5.99 16.53 -13.57
N PRO A 51 7.10 17.29 -13.68
CA PRO A 51 7.95 17.65 -12.54
C PRO A 51 7.20 18.28 -11.37
N ASP A 52 6.21 19.13 -11.67
CA ASP A 52 5.42 19.83 -10.64
C ASP A 52 4.56 18.86 -9.83
N ALA A 53 3.96 17.85 -10.48
CA ALA A 53 3.16 16.83 -9.79
C ALA A 53 4.02 15.96 -8.84
N ILE A 54 5.28 15.71 -9.21
CA ILE A 54 6.24 14.99 -8.35
C ILE A 54 6.71 15.90 -7.20
N GLY A 55 6.96 17.18 -7.50
CA GLY A 55 7.35 18.20 -6.52
C GLY A 55 6.30 18.39 -5.44
N ASP A 56 5.03 18.52 -5.82
CA ASP A 56 3.91 18.69 -4.88
C ASP A 56 3.72 17.46 -4.00
N TRP A 57 3.83 16.26 -4.57
CA TRP A 57 3.76 15.00 -3.85
C TRP A 57 4.86 14.87 -2.76
N ILE A 58 6.06 15.36 -3.03
CA ILE A 58 7.18 15.38 -2.07
C ILE A 58 7.05 16.54 -1.08
N ALA A 59 6.54 17.70 -1.52
CA ALA A 59 6.39 18.90 -0.70
C ALA A 59 5.24 18.81 0.32
N LEU A 60 4.23 17.97 0.06
CA LEU A 60 3.14 17.67 0.99
C LEU A 60 3.63 17.08 2.32
N ASP A 61 4.81 16.45 2.33
CA ASP A 61 5.45 15.91 3.54
C ASP A 61 6.45 16.93 4.11
N SER A 62 5.95 18.03 4.68
CA SER A 62 6.80 19.09 5.25
C SER A 62 7.62 18.66 6.49
N GLY A 63 7.40 17.44 6.99
CA GLY A 63 8.09 16.81 8.12
C GLY A 63 9.15 15.79 7.71
N TYR A 64 9.58 14.97 8.69
CA TYR A 64 10.50 13.87 8.39
C TYR A 64 9.76 12.83 7.53
N PRO A 65 10.31 12.46 6.37
CA PRO A 65 9.66 11.54 5.46
C PRO A 65 9.66 10.14 6.05
N THR A 66 8.48 9.52 6.05
CA THR A 66 8.30 8.13 6.46
C THR A 66 7.78 7.30 5.30
N PRO A 67 8.03 5.98 5.31
CA PRO A 67 7.27 5.08 4.44
C PRO A 67 5.78 5.30 4.65
N LYS A 68 5.00 5.26 3.57
CA LYS A 68 3.54 5.35 3.65
C LYS A 68 2.98 4.05 4.24
N LEU A 69 1.75 4.11 4.75
CA LEU A 69 1.05 2.94 5.28
C LEU A 69 -0.08 2.55 4.33
N ASP A 70 0.02 1.36 3.75
CA ASP A 70 -1.03 0.72 2.95
C ASP A 70 -1.70 -0.36 3.80
N VAL A 71 -3.02 -0.37 3.85
CA VAL A 71 -3.81 -1.36 4.60
C VAL A 71 -4.50 -2.32 3.64
N ARG A 72 -4.58 -3.59 4.01
CA ARG A 72 -5.18 -4.66 3.18
C ARG A 72 -6.05 -5.56 4.02
N ALA A 73 -7.30 -5.76 3.59
CA ALA A 73 -8.23 -6.66 4.25
C ALA A 73 -8.06 -8.09 3.74
N PHE A 74 -7.64 -8.99 4.61
CA PHE A 74 -7.69 -10.43 4.36
C PHE A 74 -9.00 -10.98 4.94
N ILE A 75 -9.94 -11.30 4.06
CA ILE A 75 -11.26 -11.85 4.41
C ILE A 75 -11.40 -13.22 3.77
N GLN A 76 -11.84 -14.21 4.54
CA GLN A 76 -12.16 -15.55 4.03
C GLN A 76 -13.62 -15.89 4.26
N ASN A 77 -14.20 -16.65 3.33
CA ASN A 77 -15.49 -17.30 3.57
C ASN A 77 -15.31 -18.66 4.27
N ASP A 78 -16.41 -19.34 4.59
CA ASP A 78 -16.41 -20.65 5.26
C ASP A 78 -15.68 -21.75 4.48
N ALA A 79 -15.54 -21.60 3.15
CA ALA A 79 -14.77 -22.51 2.30
C ALA A 79 -13.26 -22.20 2.29
N GLY A 80 -12.81 -21.21 3.04
CA GLY A 80 -11.42 -20.75 3.06
C GLY A 80 -11.00 -19.95 1.82
N HIS A 81 -11.93 -19.61 0.92
CA HIS A 81 -11.64 -18.76 -0.24
C HIS A 81 -11.44 -17.32 0.20
N VAL A 82 -10.50 -16.61 -0.43
CA VAL A 82 -10.11 -15.24 -0.11
C VAL A 82 -10.93 -14.25 -0.92
N LEU A 83 -11.46 -13.22 -0.27
CA LEU A 83 -12.12 -12.10 -0.95
C LEU A 83 -11.09 -11.26 -1.72
N LEU A 84 -11.36 -11.04 -3.00
CA LEU A 84 -10.61 -10.13 -3.85
C LEU A 84 -11.57 -9.17 -4.55
N VAL A 85 -11.05 -7.99 -4.88
CA VAL A 85 -11.69 -7.00 -5.74
C VAL A 85 -10.90 -6.78 -7.02
N GLN A 86 -11.58 -6.40 -8.10
CA GLN A 86 -10.96 -6.08 -9.38
C GLN A 86 -10.85 -4.57 -9.55
N GLU A 87 -9.62 -4.10 -9.64
CA GLU A 87 -9.27 -2.70 -9.75
C GLU A 87 -9.69 -2.12 -11.10
N ARG A 88 -10.34 -0.94 -11.08
CA ARG A 88 -10.67 -0.22 -12.31
C ARG A 88 -9.42 0.18 -13.12
N SER A 89 -8.32 0.47 -12.43
CA SER A 89 -7.11 1.06 -13.02
C SER A 89 -6.31 0.11 -13.91
N ASP A 90 -6.20 -1.16 -13.52
CA ASP A 90 -5.36 -2.15 -14.21
C ASP A 90 -6.13 -3.44 -14.59
N GLY A 91 -7.41 -3.56 -14.20
CA GLY A 91 -8.24 -4.73 -14.47
C GLY A 91 -7.79 -6.00 -13.75
N CYS A 92 -6.84 -5.90 -12.82
CA CYS A 92 -6.31 -7.02 -12.05
C CYS A 92 -6.94 -7.08 -10.66
N TRP A 93 -6.72 -8.19 -9.97
CA TRP A 93 -7.35 -8.47 -8.68
C TRP A 93 -6.43 -8.19 -7.48
N THR A 94 -6.99 -7.74 -6.38
CA THR A 94 -6.25 -7.45 -5.14
C THR A 94 -7.10 -7.71 -3.91
N LEU A 95 -6.47 -7.73 -2.72
CA LEU A 95 -7.22 -7.60 -1.47
C LEU A 95 -7.82 -6.18 -1.39
N PRO A 96 -9.04 -6.05 -0.83
CA PRO A 96 -9.61 -4.74 -0.58
C PRO A 96 -8.69 -3.89 0.29
N GLY A 97 -8.59 -2.60 -0.01
CA GLY A 97 -7.77 -1.69 0.78
C GLY A 97 -6.99 -0.66 -0.03
N GLY A 98 -6.47 0.31 0.70
CA GLY A 98 -5.78 1.45 0.12
C GLY A 98 -4.80 2.09 1.09
N TRP A 99 -4.58 3.38 0.90
CA TRP A 99 -3.76 4.18 1.80
C TRP A 99 -4.48 4.42 3.13
N CYS A 100 -3.73 4.44 4.23
CA CYS A 100 -4.26 4.90 5.50
C CYS A 100 -4.35 6.43 5.48
N ASP A 101 -5.56 6.98 5.53
CA ASP A 101 -5.78 8.42 5.51
C ASP A 101 -5.40 9.09 6.83
N ILE A 102 -5.10 10.38 6.75
CA ILE A 102 -4.82 11.20 7.93
C ILE A 102 -6.09 11.31 8.78
N GLY A 103 -5.99 10.88 10.04
CA GLY A 103 -7.10 10.90 10.99
C GLY A 103 -7.73 9.53 11.21
N ASP A 104 -7.51 8.59 10.29
CA ASP A 104 -7.95 7.20 10.46
C ASP A 104 -6.95 6.42 11.32
N SER A 105 -7.46 5.53 12.17
CA SER A 105 -6.63 4.42 12.65
C SER A 105 -6.48 3.39 11.51
N PRO A 106 -5.38 2.61 11.46
CA PRO A 106 -5.22 1.59 10.42
C PRO A 106 -6.36 0.56 10.37
N ALA A 107 -6.99 0.29 11.51
CA ALA A 107 -8.15 -0.60 11.61
C ALA A 107 -9.42 0.05 11.06
N ASP A 108 -9.62 1.35 11.28
CA ASP A 108 -10.76 2.08 10.71
C ASP A 108 -10.61 2.24 9.20
N ALA A 109 -9.39 2.54 8.73
CA ALA A 109 -9.09 2.65 7.30
C ALA A 109 -9.41 1.34 6.57
N VAL A 110 -8.94 0.19 7.05
CA VAL A 110 -9.22 -1.09 6.35
C VAL A 110 -10.70 -1.46 6.36
N VAL A 111 -11.46 -1.09 7.41
CA VAL A 111 -12.91 -1.31 7.47
C VAL A 111 -13.65 -0.39 6.49
N ARG A 112 -13.24 0.88 6.41
CA ARG A 112 -13.76 1.87 5.45
C ARG A 112 -13.58 1.37 4.01
N GLU A 113 -12.36 0.98 3.66
CA GLU A 113 -12.02 0.51 2.31
C GLU A 113 -12.84 -0.73 1.91
N VAL A 114 -13.03 -1.71 2.81
CA VAL A 114 -13.90 -2.87 2.54
C VAL A 114 -15.34 -2.44 2.26
N SER A 115 -15.85 -1.47 3.01
CA SER A 115 -17.21 -0.97 2.79
C SER A 115 -17.34 -0.25 1.44
N GLU A 116 -16.39 0.60 1.10
CA GLU A 116 -16.40 1.41 -0.14
C GLU A 116 -16.24 0.53 -1.39
N GLU A 117 -15.29 -0.42 -1.36
CA GLU A 117 -14.95 -1.23 -2.51
C GLU A 117 -15.86 -2.44 -2.72
N THR A 118 -16.52 -2.93 -1.67
CA THR A 118 -17.28 -4.21 -1.73
C THR A 118 -18.70 -4.12 -1.19
N GLY A 119 -19.11 -3.04 -0.53
CA GLY A 119 -20.41 -2.91 0.14
C GLY A 119 -20.60 -3.83 1.35
N LEU A 120 -19.54 -4.48 1.83
CA LEU A 120 -19.59 -5.34 3.02
C LEU A 120 -19.31 -4.51 4.27
N VAL A 121 -19.99 -4.85 5.36
CA VAL A 121 -19.65 -4.34 6.69
C VAL A 121 -18.80 -5.38 7.37
N CYS A 122 -17.64 -4.98 7.87
CA CYS A 122 -16.71 -5.88 8.55
C CYS A 122 -16.15 -5.27 9.83
N ARG A 123 -15.41 -6.07 10.58
CA ARG A 123 -14.56 -5.64 11.69
C ARG A 123 -13.14 -6.16 11.48
N ALA A 124 -12.13 -5.33 11.70
CA ALA A 124 -10.74 -5.79 11.77
C ALA A 124 -10.54 -6.53 13.11
N VAL A 125 -10.06 -7.78 13.05
CA VAL A 125 -9.90 -8.64 14.24
C VAL A 125 -8.45 -8.88 14.65
N GLN A 126 -7.52 -8.86 13.69
CA GLN A 126 -6.10 -9.11 13.95
C GLN A 126 -5.24 -8.47 12.86
N LEU A 127 -4.09 -7.91 13.25
CA LEU A 127 -3.01 -7.61 12.30
C LEU A 127 -2.27 -8.91 12.00
N LEU A 128 -2.48 -9.47 10.81
CA LEU A 128 -1.84 -10.72 10.39
C LEU A 128 -0.38 -10.51 10.01
N ALA A 129 -0.08 -9.41 9.34
CA ALA A 129 1.27 -9.10 8.92
C ALA A 129 1.50 -7.61 8.79
N LEU A 130 2.74 -7.20 9.07
CA LEU A 130 3.28 -5.91 8.67
C LEU A 130 4.54 -6.16 7.84
N PHE A 131 4.43 -5.91 6.54
CA PHE A 131 5.50 -6.19 5.58
C PHE A 131 6.06 -4.92 4.95
N ASP A 132 7.35 -4.91 4.71
CA ASP A 132 8.03 -3.94 3.86
C ASP A 132 7.86 -4.34 2.38
N LYS A 133 7.17 -3.48 1.61
CA LYS A 133 6.96 -3.71 0.17
C LYS A 133 8.26 -3.99 -0.60
N LEU A 134 9.40 -3.45 -0.18
CA LEU A 134 10.70 -3.65 -0.84
C LEU A 134 11.29 -5.05 -0.62
N LYS A 135 10.84 -5.79 0.41
CA LYS A 135 11.29 -7.15 0.70
C LYS A 135 10.47 -8.24 0.02
N HIS A 136 9.40 -7.85 -0.68
CA HIS A 136 8.52 -8.74 -1.42
C HIS A 136 8.64 -8.50 -2.94
N PRO A 137 8.30 -9.47 -3.81
CA PRO A 137 8.49 -9.39 -5.26
C PRO A 137 7.48 -8.48 -6.00
N HIS A 138 7.18 -7.32 -5.41
CA HIS A 138 6.42 -6.24 -6.03
C HIS A 138 7.27 -5.54 -7.11
N PRO A 139 6.65 -5.02 -8.18
CA PRO A 139 7.34 -4.13 -9.08
C PRO A 139 7.69 -2.80 -8.38
N PRO A 140 8.80 -2.12 -8.78
CA PRO A 140 9.21 -0.84 -8.20
C PRO A 140 8.12 0.21 -8.30
N LEU A 141 7.84 0.90 -7.21
CA LEU A 141 6.92 2.03 -7.18
C LEU A 141 7.28 2.97 -6.02
N LEU A 142 7.26 4.28 -6.29
CA LEU A 142 7.33 5.33 -5.28
C LEU A 142 5.92 5.81 -4.91
N PRO A 143 5.63 6.14 -3.63
CA PRO A 143 6.50 5.97 -2.47
C PRO A 143 6.70 4.51 -2.04
N HIS A 144 7.76 4.29 -1.26
CA HIS A 144 7.91 3.18 -0.33
C HIS A 144 6.75 3.16 0.65
N ALA A 145 6.26 1.95 0.88
CA ALA A 145 5.16 1.70 1.80
C ALA A 145 5.41 0.45 2.63
N HIS A 146 5.04 0.52 3.90
CA HIS A 146 4.73 -0.66 4.68
C HIS A 146 3.29 -1.09 4.39
N LYS A 147 3.07 -2.41 4.34
CA LYS A 147 1.77 -3.03 4.06
C LYS A 147 1.27 -3.75 5.31
N ALA A 148 0.19 -3.27 5.88
CA ALA A 148 -0.49 -3.87 7.02
C ALA A 148 -1.66 -4.73 6.55
N PHE A 149 -1.57 -6.04 6.76
CA PHE A 149 -2.61 -7.00 6.39
C PHE A 149 -3.46 -7.34 7.60
N PHE A 150 -4.74 -7.00 7.56
CA PHE A 150 -5.69 -7.24 8.64
C PHE A 150 -6.59 -8.43 8.33
N LEU A 151 -6.69 -9.39 9.25
CA LEU A 151 -7.81 -10.32 9.24
C LEU A 151 -9.07 -9.51 9.54
N CYS A 152 -10.05 -9.61 8.66
CA CYS A 152 -11.34 -8.96 8.85
C CYS A 152 -12.46 -10.01 8.79
N GLU A 153 -13.47 -9.83 9.64
CA GLU A 153 -14.67 -10.65 9.66
C GLU A 153 -15.85 -9.85 9.15
N VAL A 154 -16.59 -10.40 8.20
CA VAL A 154 -17.81 -9.80 7.67
C VAL A 154 -18.92 -9.92 8.72
N THR A 155 -19.50 -8.79 9.09
CA THR A 155 -20.59 -8.68 10.07
C THR A 155 -21.92 -8.28 9.44
N GLY A 156 -21.92 -7.93 8.14
CA GLY A 156 -23.13 -7.58 7.41
C GLY A 156 -22.82 -7.00 6.03
N GLY A 157 -23.81 -6.32 5.45
CA GLY A 157 -23.72 -5.77 4.09
C GLY A 157 -24.03 -6.81 3.01
N ALA A 158 -23.85 -6.42 1.75
CA ALA A 158 -24.02 -7.28 0.60
C ALA A 158 -22.86 -7.07 -0.36
N LEU A 159 -22.32 -8.16 -0.89
CA LEU A 159 -21.17 -8.08 -1.80
C LEU A 159 -21.61 -7.42 -3.11
N LEU A 160 -21.10 -6.22 -3.35
CA LEU A 160 -21.26 -5.49 -4.59
C LEU A 160 -20.13 -5.86 -5.55
N THR A 161 -20.47 -6.16 -6.79
CA THR A 161 -19.50 -6.48 -7.85
C THR A 161 -19.17 -5.28 -8.73
N ASP A 162 -19.76 -4.12 -8.47
CA ASP A 162 -19.58 -2.89 -9.22
C ASP A 162 -19.72 -1.71 -8.26
N THR A 163 -18.65 -0.94 -8.09
CA THR A 163 -18.59 0.27 -7.24
C THR A 163 -17.87 1.39 -7.99
N ASP A 164 -17.78 2.60 -7.43
CA ASP A 164 -17.05 3.69 -8.09
C ASP A 164 -15.55 3.36 -8.29
N GLU A 165 -14.96 2.47 -7.49
CA GLU A 165 -13.52 2.14 -7.48
C GLU A 165 -13.19 0.75 -8.03
N THR A 166 -14.12 -0.20 -7.94
CA THR A 166 -13.93 -1.61 -8.34
C THR A 166 -14.95 -2.05 -9.39
N LYS A 167 -14.55 -2.96 -10.29
CA LYS A 167 -15.42 -3.56 -11.35
C LYS A 167 -15.76 -5.02 -11.13
N GLY A 168 -15.41 -5.54 -9.96
CA GLY A 168 -15.61 -6.94 -9.62
C GLY A 168 -15.26 -7.18 -8.16
N ALA A 169 -15.98 -8.11 -7.53
CA ALA A 169 -15.64 -8.61 -6.21
C ALA A 169 -16.02 -10.10 -6.13
N GLY A 170 -15.18 -10.92 -5.52
CA GLY A 170 -15.40 -12.36 -5.50
C GLY A 170 -14.48 -13.10 -4.54
N TYR A 171 -14.89 -14.31 -4.18
CA TYR A 171 -14.11 -15.21 -3.34
C TYR A 171 -13.37 -16.24 -4.19
N PHE A 172 -12.05 -16.33 -4.03
CA PHE A 172 -11.20 -17.20 -4.83
C PHE A 172 -10.44 -18.22 -3.96
N PRO A 173 -10.35 -19.50 -4.38
CA PRO A 173 -9.48 -20.46 -3.71
C PRO A 173 -8.01 -20.03 -3.85
N ILE A 174 -7.22 -20.24 -2.79
CA ILE A 174 -5.81 -19.81 -2.74
C ILE A 174 -4.94 -20.47 -3.83
N ASP A 175 -5.35 -21.64 -4.31
CA ASP A 175 -4.67 -22.39 -5.35
C ASP A 175 -5.15 -22.09 -6.77
N ALA A 176 -6.20 -21.28 -6.94
CA ALA A 176 -6.63 -20.77 -8.24
C ALA A 176 -6.96 -19.28 -8.15
N LEU A 177 -5.96 -18.50 -7.74
CA LEU A 177 -6.02 -17.03 -7.73
C LEU A 177 -6.09 -16.48 -9.16
N PRO A 178 -6.87 -15.41 -9.39
CA PRO A 178 -6.88 -14.69 -10.66
C PRO A 178 -5.57 -13.91 -10.88
N GLU A 179 -5.48 -13.20 -12.01
CA GLU A 179 -4.35 -12.30 -12.26
C GLU A 179 -4.34 -11.16 -11.22
N LEU A 180 -3.24 -11.05 -10.46
CA LEU A 180 -3.14 -10.12 -9.34
C LEU A 180 -2.54 -8.78 -9.74
N SER A 181 -3.05 -7.70 -9.15
CA SER A 181 -2.43 -6.38 -9.20
C SER A 181 -1.15 -6.37 -8.34
N ARG A 182 -0.03 -6.70 -8.99
CA ARG A 182 1.26 -6.97 -8.32
C ARG A 182 1.85 -5.78 -7.56
N HIS A 183 1.40 -4.55 -7.80
CA HIS A 183 1.81 -3.39 -7.01
C HIS A 183 1.14 -3.34 -5.63
N ARG A 184 -0.03 -3.98 -5.50
CA ARG A 184 -0.86 -3.97 -4.29
C ARG A 184 -0.65 -5.23 -3.47
N VAL A 185 -0.69 -6.41 -4.10
CA VAL A 185 -0.50 -7.72 -3.45
C VAL A 185 0.21 -8.70 -4.38
N VAL A 186 1.01 -9.62 -3.81
CA VAL A 186 1.60 -10.74 -4.56
C VAL A 186 1.12 -12.09 -4.02
N ALA A 187 1.08 -13.11 -4.88
CA ALA A 187 0.56 -14.43 -4.53
C ALA A 187 1.28 -15.09 -3.35
N SER A 188 2.59 -14.83 -3.17
CA SER A 188 3.34 -15.35 -2.03
C SER A 188 2.83 -14.80 -0.70
N GLN A 189 2.44 -13.51 -0.64
CA GLN A 189 1.85 -12.92 0.57
C GLN A 189 0.50 -13.58 0.88
N LEU A 190 -0.38 -13.73 -0.11
CA LEU A 190 -1.68 -14.38 0.08
C LEU A 190 -1.54 -15.81 0.61
N ARG A 191 -0.62 -16.59 0.02
CA ARG A 191 -0.34 -17.97 0.47
C ARG A 191 0.19 -18.00 1.90
N THR A 192 1.16 -17.14 2.22
CA THR A 192 1.69 -17.03 3.59
C THR A 192 0.61 -16.70 4.61
N LEU A 193 -0.28 -15.74 4.32
CA LEU A 193 -1.38 -15.36 5.22
C LEU A 193 -2.40 -16.49 5.38
N HIS A 194 -2.77 -17.16 4.28
CA HIS A 194 -3.67 -18.30 4.30
C HIS A 194 -3.12 -19.48 5.12
N ASP A 195 -1.85 -19.82 4.93
CA ASP A 195 -1.18 -20.90 5.65
C ASP A 195 -1.05 -20.56 7.15
N HIS A 196 -0.78 -19.29 7.47
CA HIS A 196 -0.68 -18.82 8.85
C HIS A 196 -1.98 -19.02 9.62
N LEU A 197 -3.11 -18.64 9.02
CA LEU A 197 -4.44 -18.84 9.59
C LEU A 197 -4.81 -20.32 9.70
N SER A 198 -4.52 -21.10 8.65
CA SER A 198 -4.81 -22.54 8.63
C SER A 198 -4.05 -23.32 9.71
N GLN A 199 -2.91 -22.81 10.16
CA GLN A 199 -2.12 -23.39 11.25
C GLN A 199 -2.57 -22.91 12.64
N GLY A 200 -3.60 -22.06 12.74
CA GLY A 200 -4.15 -21.56 14.00
C GLY A 200 -3.20 -20.63 14.76
N ARG A 201 -2.27 -19.99 14.05
CA ARG A 201 -1.30 -19.07 14.65
C ARG A 201 -1.90 -17.68 14.86
N GLY A 202 -1.76 -17.15 16.07
CA GLY A 202 -2.30 -15.85 16.48
C GLY A 202 -1.28 -14.71 16.50
N ASP A 203 -0.01 -14.98 16.18
CA ASP A 203 1.04 -13.97 16.10
C ASP A 203 0.96 -13.14 14.81
N THR A 204 1.51 -11.93 14.85
CA THR A 204 1.68 -11.08 13.67
C THR A 204 2.99 -11.43 12.98
N LEU A 205 2.95 -11.56 11.66
CA LEU A 205 4.12 -11.79 10.81
C LEU A 205 4.86 -10.49 10.48
N PHE A 206 6.19 -10.55 10.46
CA PHE A 206 7.09 -9.46 10.08
C PHE A 206 8.20 -10.02 9.18
N ASP A 207 8.84 -9.15 8.39
CA ASP A 207 9.91 -9.49 7.45
C ASP A 207 11.26 -8.81 7.76
#